data_AF-A0AAW0JL90-F1
#
_entry.id   AF-A0AAW0JL90-F1
#
_cell.length_a   1.000
_cell.length_b   1.000
_cell.length_c   1.000
_cell.angle_alpha   90.00
_cell.angle_beta   90.00
_cell.angle_gamma   90.00
#
_symmetry.space_group_name_H-M   'P 1'
#
loop_
_entity.id
_entity.type
_entity.pdbx_description
1 polymer ?
#
loop_
_entity_poly.entity_id
_entity_poly.type
_entity_poly.pdbx_seq_one_letter_code
_entity_poly.pdbx_strand_id
1 'polypeptide(L)' 'MYFHDALFSNYKVWLSHPTHIGPSAQVVWPIVGQEILNGDVGSGFRGIQFFFFFFFFFRFGEHLSYIALYLAHEYKFY' A
#
# COMPACT_ATOMS: atom_id res chain seq x y z
N MET A 1 -8.47 2.37 -7.99
CA MET A 1 -7.72 2.54 -6.73
C MET A 1 -6.22 2.62 -6.95
N TYR A 2 -5.60 1.85 -7.85
CA TYR A 2 -4.15 1.92 -8.14
C TYR A 2 -3.54 3.33 -8.31
N PHE A 3 -4.19 4.25 -9.02
CA PHE A 3 -3.65 5.62 -9.22
C PHE A 3 -3.59 6.42 -7.92
N HIS A 4 -4.62 6.30 -7.08
CA HIS A 4 -4.67 6.98 -5.80
C HIS A 4 -3.61 6.42 -4.85
N ASP A 5 -3.42 5.09 -4.86
CA ASP A 5 -2.39 4.45 -4.04
C ASP A 5 -0.97 4.80 -4.51
N ALA A 6 -0.73 4.89 -5.81
CA ALA A 6 0.59 5.23 -6.35
C ALA A 6 1.06 6.63 -5.95
N LEU A 7 0.13 7.58 -5.74
CA LEU A 7 0.44 8.98 -5.46
C LEU A 7 0.25 9.38 -4.00
N PHE A 8 -0.75 8.81 -3.32
CA PHE A 8 -1.21 9.27 -2.01
C PHE A 8 -1.16 8.18 -0.94
N SER A 9 -0.41 7.09 -1.18
CA SER A 9 -0.21 6.05 -0.18
C SER A 9 1.19 5.95 0.36
N ASN A 10 1.29 5.36 1.55
CA ASN A 10 2.55 4.97 2.15
C ASN A 10 2.93 3.50 1.83
N TYR A 11 2.40 2.88 0.77
CA TYR A 11 2.59 1.45 0.47
C TYR A 11 4.07 1.01 0.47
N LYS A 12 4.95 1.76 -0.19
CA LYS A 12 6.39 1.45 -0.23
C LYS A 12 7.05 1.48 1.14
N VAL A 13 6.66 2.45 1.96
CA VAL A 13 7.21 2.63 3.31
C VAL A 13 6.63 1.56 4.25
N TRP A 14 5.33 1.29 4.15
CA TRP A 14 4.65 0.21 4.85
C TRP A 14 5.28 -1.17 4.56
N LEU A 15 5.65 -1.46 3.30
CA LEU A 15 6.30 -2.72 2.92
C LEU A 15 7.60 -2.99 3.70
N SER A 16 8.30 -1.95 4.15
CA SER A 16 9.54 -2.09 4.92
C SER A 16 9.31 -2.56 6.37
N HIS A 17 8.22 -2.13 7.01
CA HIS A 17 7.93 -2.41 8.42
C HIS A 17 6.41 -2.53 8.67
N PRO A 18 5.75 -3.57 8.11
CA PRO A 18 4.28 -3.68 8.08
C PRO A 18 3.62 -3.90 9.45
N THR A 19 4.40 -4.22 10.49
CA THR A 19 3.92 -4.37 11.87
C THR A 19 3.94 -3.07 12.68
N HIS A 20 4.73 -2.08 12.25
CA HIS A 20 4.93 -0.81 12.97
C HIS A 20 4.38 0.40 12.21
N ILE A 21 4.19 0.28 10.90
CA ILE A 21 3.66 1.34 10.04
C ILE A 21 2.22 1.01 9.70
N GLY A 22 1.30 1.92 9.97
CA GLY A 22 -0.10 1.79 9.63
C GLY A 22 -0.30 1.98 8.12
N PRO A 23 -1.06 1.12 7.43
CA PRO A 23 -1.34 1.33 6.01
C PRO A 23 -2.28 2.54 5.85
N SER A 24 -1.91 3.44 4.94
CA SER A 24 -2.71 4.61 4.58
C SER A 24 -2.57 4.94 3.11
N ALA A 25 -3.69 5.27 2.48
CA ALA A 25 -3.77 5.65 1.08
C ALA A 25 -4.70 6.83 0.83
N GLN A 26 -5.12 7.54 1.88
CA GLN A 26 -6.02 8.68 1.78
C GLN A 26 -5.52 9.82 2.66
N VAL A 27 -5.38 10.98 2.02
CA VAL A 27 -4.95 12.23 2.66
C VAL A 27 -6.07 13.25 2.49
N VAL A 28 -6.46 13.84 3.60
CA VAL A 28 -7.49 14.87 3.66
C VAL A 28 -6.85 16.24 3.44
N TRP A 29 -7.46 17.06 2.60
CA TRP A 29 -6.97 18.41 2.30
C TRP A 29 -7.37 19.41 3.41
N PRO A 30 -6.50 20.37 3.75
CA PRO A 30 -6.77 21.33 4.82
C PRO A 30 -7.61 22.50 4.30
N ILE A 31 -8.94 22.34 4.30
CA ILE A 31 -9.86 23.40 3.80
C ILE A 31 -10.54 24.12 4.97
N VAL A 32 -11.09 23.36 5.92
CA VAL A 32 -11.90 23.85 7.05
C VAL A 32 -11.52 23.21 8.40
N GLY A 33 -10.33 22.61 8.52
CA GLY A 33 -9.87 21.93 9.74
C GLY A 33 -10.05 20.41 9.72
N GLN A 34 -10.55 19.83 8.62
CA GLN A 34 -10.73 18.38 8.49
C GLN A 34 -9.41 17.61 8.37
N GLU A 35 -8.27 18.29 8.19
CA GLU A 35 -6.93 17.70 8.20
C GLU A 35 -6.57 17.05 9.55
N ILE A 36 -7.36 17.31 10.61
CA ILE A 36 -7.30 16.56 11.87
C ILE A 36 -7.52 15.05 11.66
N LEU A 37 -8.19 14.66 10.58
CA LEU A 37 -8.39 13.26 10.19
C LEU A 37 -7.11 12.60 9.66
N ASN A 38 -6.06 13.37 9.33
CA ASN A 38 -4.76 12.85 8.93
C ASN A 38 -3.93 12.48 10.17
N GLY A 39 -4.21 11.31 10.74
CA GLY A 39 -3.44 10.72 11.82
C GLY A 39 -2.02 10.37 11.41
N ASP A 40 -1.08 10.40 12.36
CA ASP A 40 0.26 9.85 12.14
C ASP A 40 0.17 8.32 12.05
N VAL A 41 0.58 7.76 10.92
CA VAL A 41 0.58 6.32 10.66
C VAL A 41 2.00 5.74 10.60
N GLY A 42 3.00 6.53 10.99
CA GLY A 42 4.39 6.13 11.05
C GLY A 42 5.22 6.60 9.85
N SER A 43 6.53 6.66 10.07
CA SER A 43 7.54 7.06 9.07
C SER A 43 7.29 8.42 8.41
N GLY A 44 6.71 9.37 9.16
CA GLY A 44 6.47 10.74 8.70
C GLY A 44 5.28 10.90 7.75
N PHE A 45 4.48 9.85 7.53
CA PHE A 45 3.25 9.93 6.75
C PHE A 45 2.05 10.22 7.65
N ARG A 46 1.21 11.19 7.24
CA ARG A 46 -0.05 11.52 7.92
C ARG A 46 -1.22 11.36 6.97
N GLY A 47 -2.20 10.55 7.37
CA GLY A 47 -3.37 10.23 6.56
C GLY A 47 -4.37 9.41 7.34
N ILE A 48 -5.41 8.96 6.65
CA ILE A 48 -6.41 8.08 7.25
C ILE A 48 -5.84 6.66 7.29
N GLN A 49 -5.69 6.11 8.49
CA GLN A 49 -5.32 4.71 8.67
C GLN A 49 -6.53 3.82 8.37
N PHE A 50 -6.31 2.79 7.57
CA PHE A 50 -7.32 1.74 7.35
C PHE A 50 -6.93 0.48 8.13
N PHE A 51 -7.92 -0.22 8.68
CA PHE A 51 -7.64 -1.36 9.56
C PHE A 51 -7.36 -2.69 8.85
N PHE A 52 -7.54 -2.83 7.53
CA PHE A 52 -7.43 -4.17 6.90
C PHE A 52 -6.97 -4.24 5.44
N PHE A 53 -6.32 -5.37 5.16
CA PHE A 53 -6.14 -6.20 3.94
C PHE A 53 -5.78 -5.58 2.59
N PHE A 54 -5.98 -4.28 2.35
CA PHE A 54 -5.82 -3.70 1.03
C PHE A 54 -4.37 -3.81 0.52
N PHE A 55 -3.39 -3.45 1.36
CA PHE A 55 -1.97 -3.60 1.02
C PHE A 55 -1.50 -5.06 1.04
N PHE A 56 -2.16 -5.93 1.80
CA PHE A 56 -1.89 -7.36 1.74
C PHE A 56 -2.32 -7.94 0.40
N PHE A 57 -3.49 -7.57 -0.14
CA PHE A 57 -3.92 -7.99 -1.47
C PHE A 57 -2.95 -7.56 -2.57
N PHE A 58 -2.44 -6.33 -2.54
CA PHE A 58 -1.42 -5.90 -3.49
C PHE A 58 -0.14 -6.72 -3.38
N ARG A 59 0.37 -6.93 -2.16
CA ARG A 59 1.55 -7.76 -1.92
C ARG A 59 1.35 -9.20 -2.40
N PHE A 60 0.19 -9.80 -2.14
CA PHE A 60 -0.12 -11.15 -2.61
C PHE A 60 -0.25 -11.19 -4.14
N GLY A 61 -0.88 -10.19 -4.77
CA GLY A 61 -1.00 -10.10 -6.22
C GLY A 61 0.36 -9.96 -6.93
N GLU A 62 1.27 -9.15 -6.39
CA GLU A 62 2.65 -9.03 -6.88
C GLU A 62 3.40 -10.37 -6.77
N HIS A 63 3.26 -11.08 -5.65
CA HIS A 63 3.89 -12.38 -5.43
C HIS A 63 3.35 -13.45 -6.40
N LEU A 64 2.02 -13.52 -6.57
CA LEU A 64 1.38 -14.45 -7.49
C LEU A 64 1.79 -14.18 -8.95
N SER A 65 1.89 -12.90 -9.34
CA SER A 65 2.34 -12.51 -10.69
C SER A 65 3.78 -12.93 -10.94
N TYR A 66 4.67 -12.77 -9.95
CA TYR A 66 6.06 -13.23 -10.04
C TYR A 66 6.14 -14.74 -10.22
N ILE A 67 5.39 -15.51 -9.41
CA ILE A 67 5.35 -16.98 -9.53
C ILE A 67 4.80 -17.39 -10.91
N ALA A 68 3.73 -16.74 -11.38
CA ALA A 68 3.15 -17.04 -12.69
C ALA A 68 4.16 -16.81 -13.83
N LEU A 69 4.94 -15.73 -13.77
CA LEU A 69 6.00 -15.45 -14.75
C LEU A 69 7.15 -16.46 -14.65
N TYR A 70 7.56 -16.83 -13.45
CA TYR A 70 8.60 -17.84 -13.22
C TYR A 70 8.19 -19.21 -13.81
N LEU A 71 6.99 -19.67 -13.49
CA LEU A 71 6.47 -20.93 -14.02
C LEU A 71 6.28 -20.85 -15.53
N ALA A 72 5.74 -19.75 -16.06
CA ALA A 72 5.60 -19.56 -17.50
C ALA A 72 6.96 -19.54 -18.23
N HIS A 73 8.04 -19.13 -17.56
CA HIS A 73 9.39 -19.24 -18.10
C HIS A 73 9.89 -20.69 -18.06
N GLU A 74 9.79 -21.40 -16.93
CA GLU A 74 10.21 -22.80 -16.81
C GLU A 74 9.48 -23.74 -17.79
N TYR A 75 8.17 -23.60 -17.94
CA TYR A 75 7.35 -24.46 -18.80
C TYR A 75 7.40 -24.10 -20.30
N LYS A 76 8.10 -23.02 -20.68
CA LYS A 76 8.35 -22.69 -22.10
C LYS A 76 9.59 -23.36 -22.69
N PHE A 77 10.38 -24.07 -21.87
CA PHE A 77 11.57 -24.81 -22.30
C PHE A 77 11.36 -26.33 -22.42
N TYR A 78 10.11 -26.80 -22.44
CA TYR A 78 9.72 -28.18 -22.71
C TYR A 78 8.73 -28.26 -23.88
#